data_AF-A0A922MI13-F1
#
_entry.id   AF-A0A922MI13-F1
#
_cell.length_a   1.000
_cell.length_b   1.000
_cell.length_c   1.000
_cell.angle_alpha   90.00
_cell.angle_beta   90.00
_cell.angle_gamma   90.00
#
_symmetry.space_group_name_H-M   'P 1'
#
loop_
_entity.id
_entity.type
_entity.pdbx_description
1 polymer ?
#
loop_
_entity_poly.entity_id
_entity_poly.type
_entity_poly.pdbx_seq_one_letter_code
_entity_poly.pdbx_strand_id
1 'polypeptide(L)'
;MFRAILVRPQDHHLQSILWRNYPHESLHEYNLTTVTYGTRAAPFLAMRTLKQIGIDHASQYPLAATALESSFYMDDYFGGSDSIQQTQRVQQELMEVLRRAGMNLRKWSSNVPQVIENLQPEQINAPFEFKDTESRKTLGLRWVPSSDTFTFDTKIKP
;
A
#
# COMPACT_ATOMS: atom_id res chain seq x y z
N MET A 1 -0.98 -0.98 -4.80
CA MET A 1 0.32 -1.44 -5.35
C MET A 1 0.17 -2.29 -6.62
N PHE A 2 -0.58 -3.39 -6.61
CA PHE A 2 -0.57 -4.42 -7.69
C PHE A 2 -0.72 -3.90 -9.13
N ARG A 3 -1.66 -2.97 -9.36
CA ARG A 3 -1.93 -2.41 -10.70
C ARG A 3 -0.82 -1.51 -11.26
N ALA A 4 0.20 -1.18 -10.45
CA ALA A 4 1.39 -0.48 -10.92
C ALA A 4 2.44 -1.44 -11.51
N ILE A 5 2.22 -2.75 -11.41
CA ILE A 5 3.18 -3.78 -11.79
C ILE A 5 2.68 -4.45 -13.07
N LEU A 6 3.39 -4.21 -14.18
CA LEU A 6 3.06 -4.82 -15.46
C LEU A 6 3.40 -6.30 -15.47
N VAL A 7 2.53 -7.08 -16.10
CA VAL A 7 2.78 -8.48 -16.44
C VAL A 7 3.42 -8.50 -17.82
N ARG A 8 4.34 -9.45 -18.05
CA ARG A 8 4.97 -9.61 -19.37
C ARG A 8 3.88 -9.86 -20.43
N PRO A 9 3.94 -9.23 -21.61
CA PRO A 9 2.92 -9.41 -22.66
C PRO A 9 2.63 -10.86 -23.02
N GLN A 10 3.66 -11.71 -22.98
CA GLN A 10 3.57 -13.15 -23.26
C GLN A 10 2.68 -13.88 -22.24
N ASP A 11 2.57 -13.38 -21.01
CA ASP A 11 1.81 -14.01 -19.92
C ASP A 11 0.40 -13.40 -19.77
N HIS A 12 0.00 -12.41 -20.59
CA HIS A 12 -1.30 -11.73 -20.48
C HIS A 12 -2.49 -12.69 -20.65
N HIS A 13 -2.37 -13.67 -21.55
CA HIS A 13 -3.39 -14.69 -21.81
C HIS A 13 -3.66 -15.61 -20.60
N LEU A 14 -2.77 -15.64 -19.60
CA LEU A 14 -2.98 -16.39 -18.35
C LEU A 14 -3.88 -15.62 -17.37
N GLN A 15 -4.25 -14.38 -17.70
CA GLN A 15 -5.14 -13.52 -16.92
C GLN A 15 -6.34 -13.04 -17.76
N SER A 16 -6.87 -13.91 -18.62
CA SER A 16 -8.11 -13.66 -19.37
C SER A 16 -9.32 -13.58 -18.45
N ILE A 17 -10.20 -12.63 -18.71
CA ILE A 17 -11.54 -12.53 -18.14
C ILE A 17 -12.56 -12.39 -19.26
N LEU A 18 -13.78 -12.87 -18.99
CA LEU A 18 -14.93 -12.67 -19.85
C LEU A 18 -15.83 -11.60 -19.22
N TRP A 19 -16.22 -10.60 -20.00
CA TRP A 19 -17.04 -9.50 -19.52
C TRP A 19 -18.09 -9.06 -20.55
N ARG A 20 -19.23 -8.61 -20.04
CA ARG A 20 -20.28 -7.90 -20.77
C ARG A 20 -21.06 -7.04 -19.77
N ASN A 21 -21.59 -5.90 -20.18
CA ASN A 21 -22.31 -5.02 -19.27
C ASN A 21 -23.76 -5.47 -19.08
N TYR A 22 -24.36 -6.05 -20.12
CA TYR A 22 -25.74 -6.54 -20.07
C TYR A 22 -25.88 -7.98 -20.59
N PRO A 23 -26.87 -8.76 -20.10
CA PRO A 23 -27.05 -10.16 -20.52
C PRO A 23 -27.35 -10.38 -22.01
N HIS A 24 -27.80 -9.34 -22.71
CA HIS A 24 -28.10 -9.36 -24.14
C HIS A 24 -26.91 -8.96 -25.02
N GLU A 25 -25.83 -8.42 -24.43
CA GLU A 25 -24.61 -8.12 -25.16
C GLU A 25 -23.79 -9.40 -25.41
N SER A 26 -22.98 -9.35 -26.47
CA SER A 26 -21.98 -10.37 -26.74
C SER A 26 -20.94 -10.40 -25.63
N LEU A 27 -20.43 -11.59 -25.32
CA LEU A 27 -19.38 -11.74 -24.34
C LEU A 27 -18.04 -11.31 -24.96
N HIS A 28 -17.30 -10.47 -24.26
CA HIS A 28 -15.98 -10.01 -24.68
C HIS A 28 -14.90 -10.66 -23.83
N GLU A 29 -13.79 -11.02 -24.45
CA GLU A 29 -12.58 -11.47 -23.77
C GLU A 29 -11.62 -10.30 -23.56
N TYR A 30 -11.11 -10.16 -22.35
CA TYR A 30 -10.11 -9.15 -21.98
C TYR A 30 -8.93 -9.83 -21.29
N ASN A 31 -7.73 -9.34 -21.57
CA ASN A 31 -6.53 -9.77 -20.87
C ASN A 31 -6.08 -8.68 -19.89
N LEU A 32 -5.91 -9.04 -18.62
CA LEU A 32 -5.39 -8.12 -17.62
C LEU A 32 -3.87 -7.97 -17.79
N THR A 33 -3.40 -6.72 -17.89
CA THR A 33 -2.00 -6.40 -18.22
C THR A 33 -1.11 -6.15 -17.00
N THR A 34 -1.70 -6.12 -15.81
CA THR A 34 -1.00 -5.84 -14.54
C THR A 34 -1.20 -6.99 -13.57
N VAL A 35 -0.37 -7.08 -12.53
CA VAL A 35 -0.58 -8.04 -11.45
C VAL A 35 -1.98 -7.86 -10.87
N THR A 36 -2.75 -8.95 -10.88
CA THR A 36 -4.14 -8.96 -10.43
C THR A 36 -4.25 -9.59 -9.04
N TYR A 37 -4.97 -8.92 -8.14
CA TYR A 37 -5.27 -9.42 -6.80
C TYR A 37 -6.10 -10.70 -6.85
N GLY A 38 -6.01 -11.53 -5.80
CA GLY A 38 -6.70 -12.82 -5.73
C GLY A 38 -5.97 -13.98 -6.43
N THR A 39 -4.94 -13.71 -7.22
CA THR A 39 -4.03 -14.76 -7.69
C THR A 39 -3.06 -15.17 -6.57
N ARG A 40 -2.71 -16.46 -6.50
CA ARG A 40 -1.78 -16.98 -5.48
C ARG A 40 -0.41 -16.28 -5.51
N ALA A 41 0.04 -15.87 -6.69
CA ALA A 41 1.36 -15.27 -6.87
C ALA A 41 1.39 -13.75 -6.61
N ALA A 42 0.25 -13.05 -6.64
CA ALA A 42 0.22 -11.58 -6.55
C ALA A 42 0.94 -11.02 -5.30
N PRO A 43 0.74 -11.57 -4.09
CA PRO A 43 1.48 -11.13 -2.91
C PRO A 43 2.99 -11.16 -3.09
N PHE A 44 3.51 -12.30 -3.57
CA PHE A 44 4.94 -12.47 -3.81
C PHE A 44 5.46 -11.51 -4.87
N LEU A 45 4.76 -11.39 -6.01
CA LEU A 45 5.17 -10.51 -7.10
C LEU A 45 5.23 -9.04 -6.65
N ALA A 46 4.25 -8.60 -5.87
CA ALA A 46 4.22 -7.24 -5.38
C ALA A 46 5.34 -6.98 -4.37
N MET A 47 5.53 -7.87 -3.41
CA MET A 47 6.61 -7.72 -2.44
C MET A 47 7.99 -7.78 -3.09
N ARG A 48 8.20 -8.71 -4.03
CA ARG A 48 9.46 -8.83 -4.75
C ARG A 48 9.76 -7.60 -5.60
N THR A 49 8.73 -6.93 -6.12
CA THR A 49 8.86 -5.67 -6.86
C THR A 49 9.32 -4.54 -5.95
N LEU A 50 8.70 -4.38 -4.76
CA LEU A 50 9.15 -3.39 -3.77
C LEU A 50 10.62 -3.60 -3.37
N LYS A 51 11.01 -4.86 -3.13
CA LYS A 51 12.40 -5.22 -2.85
C LYS A 51 13.34 -4.85 -4.00
N GLN A 52 12.94 -5.11 -5.26
CA GLN A 52 13.75 -4.75 -6.41
C GLN A 52 13.94 -3.24 -6.52
N ILE A 53 12.89 -2.45 -6.29
CA ILE A 53 12.97 -0.98 -6.26
C ILE A 53 13.98 -0.52 -5.20
N GLY A 54 13.96 -1.14 -4.01
CA GLY A 54 14.94 -0.86 -2.96
C GLY A 54 16.38 -1.15 -3.40
N ILE A 55 16.61 -2.30 -4.03
CA ILE A 55 17.94 -2.70 -4.56
C ILE A 55 18.42 -1.71 -5.63
N ASP A 56 17.58 -1.42 -6.62
CA ASP A 56 17.95 -0.61 -7.79
C ASP A 56 18.27 0.84 -7.40
N HIS A 57 17.67 1.33 -6.31
CA HIS A 57 17.83 2.70 -5.86
C HIS A 57 18.59 2.86 -4.54
N ALA A 58 19.22 1.80 -4.02
CA ALA A 58 19.86 1.78 -2.71
C ALA A 58 20.96 2.85 -2.52
N SER A 59 21.66 3.21 -3.60
CA SER A 59 22.70 4.25 -3.55
C SER A 59 22.14 5.66 -3.40
N GLN A 60 20.91 5.92 -3.89
CA GLN A 60 20.27 7.23 -3.85
C GLN A 60 19.33 7.38 -2.64
N TYR A 61 18.67 6.28 -2.25
CA TYR A 61 17.67 6.25 -1.19
C TYR A 61 17.95 5.08 -0.21
N PRO A 62 19.05 5.12 0.55
CA PRO A 62 19.47 4.01 1.41
C PRO A 62 18.47 3.71 2.55
N LEU A 63 17.79 4.73 3.07
CA LEU A 63 16.79 4.53 4.13
C LEU A 63 15.53 3.89 3.56
N ALA A 64 15.07 4.37 2.40
CA ALA A 64 13.93 3.74 1.72
C ALA A 64 14.25 2.31 1.28
N ALA A 65 15.47 2.02 0.83
CA ALA A 65 15.87 0.67 0.47
C ALA A 65 15.76 -0.30 1.64
N THR A 66 16.22 0.13 2.83
CA THR A 66 16.06 -0.66 4.07
C THR A 66 14.58 -0.85 4.40
N ALA A 67 13.78 0.20 4.34
CA ALA A 67 12.34 0.13 4.60
C ALA A 67 11.58 -0.77 3.61
N LEU A 68 11.90 -0.72 2.31
CA LEU A 68 11.28 -1.55 1.28
C LEU A 68 11.60 -3.05 1.45
N GLU A 69 12.72 -3.38 2.09
CA GLU A 69 13.13 -4.75 2.35
C GLU A 69 12.36 -5.38 3.54
N SER A 70 12.13 -4.62 4.61
CA SER A 70 11.68 -5.18 5.90
C SER A 70 10.43 -4.57 6.52
N SER A 71 9.91 -3.45 6.00
CA SER A 71 8.89 -2.64 6.70
C SER A 71 7.53 -2.59 5.99
N PHE A 72 7.32 -3.43 4.98
CA PHE A 72 6.04 -3.56 4.28
C PHE A 72 5.35 -4.87 4.60
N TYR A 73 4.05 -4.78 4.86
CA TYR A 73 3.14 -5.91 4.83
C TYR A 73 2.14 -5.70 3.69
N MET A 74 2.39 -6.36 2.55
CA MET A 74 1.62 -6.16 1.32
C MET A 74 1.60 -4.69 0.89
N ASP A 75 0.43 -4.05 0.84
CA ASP A 75 0.25 -2.65 0.45
C ASP A 75 0.54 -1.64 1.58
N ASP A 76 0.68 -2.11 2.83
CA ASP A 76 0.80 -1.25 4.01
C ASP A 76 2.27 -1.16 4.48
N TYR A 77 2.73 0.07 4.71
CA TYR A 77 4.04 0.37 5.32
C TYR A 77 3.88 0.60 6.82
N PHE A 78 4.75 -0.03 7.60
CA PHE A 78 4.86 0.18 9.05
C PHE A 78 6.31 0.46 9.41
N GLY A 79 6.57 1.64 9.97
CA GLY A 79 7.92 1.99 10.37
C GLY A 79 7.97 3.16 11.33
N GLY A 80 9.18 3.41 11.80
CA GLY A 80 9.53 4.44 12.77
C GLY A 80 11.05 4.50 12.92
N SER A 81 11.52 5.39 13.78
CA SER A 81 12.92 5.47 14.17
C SER A 81 13.06 6.20 15.51
N ASP A 82 14.29 6.29 16.01
CA ASP A 82 14.59 6.89 17.32
C ASP A 82 14.45 8.43 17.34
N SER A 83 14.16 9.06 16.20
CA SER A 83 13.92 10.50 16.12
C SER A 83 12.86 10.89 15.08
N ILE A 84 12.22 12.04 15.31
CA ILE A 84 11.26 12.62 14.36
C ILE A 84 11.94 12.89 13.01
N GLN A 85 13.14 13.47 13.05
CA GLN A 85 13.89 13.88 11.86
C GLN A 85 14.28 12.66 11.01
N GLN A 86 14.73 11.57 11.63
CA GLN A 86 15.04 10.35 10.91
C GLN A 86 13.77 9.73 10.32
N THR A 87 12.66 9.70 11.06
CA THR A 87 11.37 9.17 10.58
C THR A 87 10.86 9.95 9.35
N GLN A 88 10.93 11.29 9.41
CA GLN A 88 10.60 12.15 8.28
C GLN A 88 11.50 11.91 7.07
N ARG A 89 12.81 11.67 7.26
CA ARG A 89 13.73 11.31 6.17
C ARG A 89 13.34 9.98 5.51
N VAL A 90 13.04 8.94 6.29
CA VAL A 90 12.57 7.66 5.74
C VAL A 90 11.29 7.86 4.92
N GLN A 91 10.33 8.62 5.46
CA GLN A 91 9.08 8.94 4.77
C GLN A 91 9.33 9.65 3.44
N GLN A 92 10.18 10.67 3.42
CA GLN A 92 10.50 11.43 2.21
C GLN A 92 11.19 10.56 1.16
N GLU A 93 12.20 9.78 1.54
CA GLU A 93 12.88 8.86 0.60
C GLU A 93 11.91 7.82 0.04
N LEU A 94 11.04 7.23 0.88
CA LEU A 94 10.02 6.26 0.44
C LEU A 94 9.05 6.88 -0.56
N MET A 95 8.54 8.07 -0.27
CA MET A 95 7.62 8.77 -1.16
C MET A 95 8.27 9.04 -2.51
N GLU A 96 9.53 9.51 -2.52
CA GLU A 96 10.23 9.84 -3.75
C GLU A 96 10.57 8.60 -4.58
N VAL A 97 11.13 7.55 -3.96
CA VAL A 97 11.51 6.33 -4.70
C VAL A 97 10.30 5.60 -5.26
N LEU A 98 9.21 5.50 -4.48
CA LEU A 98 7.98 4.85 -4.96
C LEU A 98 7.31 5.67 -6.05
N ARG A 99 7.31 7.01 -5.94
CA ARG A 99 6.78 7.90 -6.99
C ARG A 99 7.50 7.69 -8.31
N ARG A 100 8.83 7.52 -8.30
CA ARG A 100 9.63 7.18 -9.48
C ARG A 100 9.26 5.82 -10.06
N ALA A 101 8.91 4.86 -9.23
CA ALA A 101 8.42 3.54 -9.64
C ALA A 101 6.93 3.54 -10.05
N GLY A 102 6.28 4.70 -10.18
CA GLY A 102 4.86 4.81 -10.54
C GLY A 102 3.90 4.39 -9.42
N MET A 103 4.40 4.25 -8.20
CA MET A 103 3.62 3.92 -7.00
C MET A 103 3.46 5.18 -6.13
N ASN A 104 2.32 5.32 -5.47
CA ASN A 104 2.07 6.47 -4.60
C ASN A 104 1.62 5.99 -3.22
N LEU A 105 2.47 6.22 -2.22
CA LEU A 105 2.19 5.93 -0.82
C LEU A 105 1.38 7.09 -0.21
N ARG A 106 0.23 6.78 0.38
CA ARG A 106 -0.75 7.76 0.84
C ARG A 106 -1.30 7.34 2.19
N LYS A 107 -2.14 8.20 2.78
CA LYS A 107 -2.83 7.95 4.06
C LYS A 107 -1.85 7.78 5.23
N TRP A 108 -0.87 8.67 5.29
CA TRP A 108 0.10 8.71 6.38
C TRP A 108 -0.59 9.00 7.71
N SER A 109 -0.21 8.25 8.73
CA SER A 109 -0.67 8.42 10.11
C SER A 109 0.53 8.21 11.05
N SER A 110 0.56 8.94 12.17
CA SER A 110 1.66 8.89 13.14
C SER A 110 1.12 9.18 14.54
N ASN A 111 1.68 8.53 15.56
CA ASN A 111 1.46 8.89 16.97
C ASN A 111 2.19 10.18 17.38
N VAL A 112 3.13 10.64 16.56
CA VAL A 112 3.84 11.91 16.71
C VAL A 112 3.44 12.85 15.56
N PRO A 113 2.61 13.89 15.81
CA PRO A 113 2.08 14.78 14.76
C PRO A 113 3.15 15.45 13.90
N GLN A 114 4.30 15.79 14.48
CA GLN A 114 5.40 16.44 13.77
C GLN A 114 5.90 15.59 12.59
N VAL A 115 5.78 14.26 12.64
CA VAL A 115 6.22 13.38 11.54
C VAL A 115 5.43 13.62 10.25
N ILE A 116 4.18 14.05 10.34
CA ILE A 116 3.28 14.24 9.20
C ILE A 116 2.92 15.71 8.95
N GLU A 117 3.45 16.65 9.74
CA GLU A 117 3.08 18.07 9.68
C GLU A 117 3.36 18.73 8.32
N ASN A 118 4.37 18.23 7.60
CA ASN A 118 4.82 18.78 6.32
C ASN A 118 4.13 18.14 5.10
N LEU A 119 3.20 17.21 5.33
CA LEU A 119 2.46 16.55 4.27
C LEU A 119 1.20 17.34 3.89
N GLN A 120 0.80 17.22 2.63
CA GLN A 120 -0.47 17.80 2.19
C GLN A 120 -1.65 17.06 2.84
N PRO A 121 -2.80 17.73 3.09
CA PRO A 121 -3.97 17.10 3.71
C PRO A 121 -4.43 15.81 3.03
N GLU A 122 -4.31 15.70 1.70
CA GLU A 122 -4.71 14.52 0.92
C GLU A 122 -3.77 13.32 1.12
N GLN A 123 -2.57 13.57 1.64
CA GLN A 123 -1.57 12.56 1.95
C GLN A 123 -1.73 12.04 3.38
N ILE A 124 -2.35 12.83 4.26
CA ILE A 124 -2.58 12.52 5.67
C ILE A 124 -3.92 11.82 5.85
N ASN A 125 -4.01 10.96 6.86
CA ASN A 125 -5.27 10.42 7.33
C ASN A 125 -5.44 10.77 8.82
N ALA A 126 -6.15 11.87 9.13
CA ALA A 126 -6.41 12.36 10.49
C ALA A 126 -7.79 13.06 10.62
N PRO A 127 -8.67 12.66 11.56
CA PRO A 127 -8.64 11.38 12.27
C PRO A 127 -8.73 10.24 11.25
N PHE A 128 -8.37 9.04 11.65
CA PHE A 128 -8.89 7.88 10.96
C PHE A 128 -10.42 7.85 11.21
N GLU A 129 -11.18 8.68 10.49
CA GLU A 129 -12.62 8.55 10.38
C GLU A 129 -12.87 7.35 9.49
N PHE A 130 -13.00 6.19 10.12
CA PHE A 130 -13.65 5.05 9.51
C PHE A 130 -15.07 5.51 9.18
N LYS A 131 -15.32 5.97 7.95
CA LYS A 131 -16.69 6.16 7.48
C LYS A 131 -17.43 4.84 7.69
N ASP A 132 -18.34 4.92 8.63
CA ASP A 132 -19.26 3.90 9.11
C ASP A 132 -20.12 3.43 7.93
N THR A 133 -19.89 2.20 7.46
CA THR A 133 -20.82 1.26 6.78
C THR A 133 -20.07 0.13 6.05
N GLU A 134 -18.78 0.28 5.71
CA GLU A 134 -17.98 -0.80 5.12
C GLU A 134 -16.57 -0.84 5.71
N SER A 135 -16.42 -1.52 6.86
CA SER A 135 -15.16 -1.59 7.61
C SER A 135 -14.02 -2.18 6.78
N ARG A 136 -12.94 -1.42 6.55
CA ARG A 136 -11.65 -1.99 6.13
C ARG A 136 -10.73 -2.12 7.34
N LYS A 137 -10.60 -3.37 7.76
CA LYS A 137 -9.76 -3.92 8.82
C LYS A 137 -8.37 -4.20 8.24
N THR A 138 -7.30 -3.81 8.91
CA THR A 138 -6.00 -4.51 8.74
C THR A 138 -6.00 -5.62 9.78
N LEU A 139 -6.26 -6.86 9.35
CA LEU A 139 -6.43 -8.06 10.19
C LEU A 139 -7.53 -8.01 11.28
N GLY A 140 -8.27 -6.92 11.44
CA GLY A 140 -9.36 -6.78 12.40
C GLY A 140 -9.11 -5.79 13.54
N LEU A 141 -7.91 -5.20 13.59
CA LEU A 141 -7.46 -4.29 14.64
C LEU A 141 -7.51 -2.83 14.16
N ARG A 142 -7.84 -1.91 15.07
CA ARG A 142 -7.91 -0.46 14.89
C ARG A 142 -6.80 0.20 15.69
N TRP A 143 -5.88 0.92 15.06
CA TRP A 143 -4.88 1.72 15.75
C TRP A 143 -5.38 3.16 15.94
N VAL A 144 -5.23 3.70 17.15
CA VAL A 144 -5.53 5.09 17.49
C VAL A 144 -4.20 5.82 17.70
N PRO A 145 -3.72 6.62 16.73
CA PRO A 145 -2.37 7.17 16.79
C PRO A 145 -2.16 8.12 17.98
N SER A 146 -3.14 8.95 18.31
CA SER A 146 -3.02 9.95 19.39
C SER A 146 -2.78 9.34 20.78
N SER A 147 -3.28 8.14 21.03
CA SER A 147 -3.09 7.40 22.28
C SER A 147 -2.16 6.21 22.15
N ASP A 148 -1.65 5.95 20.95
CA ASP A 148 -0.85 4.77 20.59
C ASP A 148 -1.43 3.44 21.07
N THR A 149 -2.73 3.24 20.86
CA THR A 149 -3.45 2.04 21.31
C THR A 149 -4.09 1.29 20.16
N PHE A 150 -4.07 -0.04 20.25
CA PHE A 150 -4.89 -0.90 19.40
C PHE A 150 -6.23 -1.19 20.08
N THR A 151 -7.29 -1.13 19.29
CA THR A 151 -8.68 -1.35 19.68
C THR A 151 -9.33 -2.30 18.68
N PHE A 152 -10.43 -2.93 19.06
CA PHE A 152 -11.20 -3.77 18.17
C PHE A 152 -12.68 -3.55 18.47
N ASP A 153 -13.52 -3.58 17.45
CA ASP A 153 -14.96 -3.39 17.60
C ASP A 153 -15.64 -4.76 17.54
N THR A 154 -16.38 -5.11 18.59
CA THR A 154 -17.13 -6.38 18.67
C THR A 154 -18.61 -6.10 18.79
N LYS A 155 -19.41 -6.77 17.94
CA LYS A 155 -20.87 -6.85 18.09
C LYS A 155 -21.31 -7.88 19.14
N ILE A 156 -20.47 -8.16 20.15
CA ILE A 156 -20.85 -9.05 21.25
C ILE A 156 -21.69 -8.20 22.19
N LYS A 157 -23.01 -8.44 22.20
CA LYS A 157 -23.88 -7.92 23.25
C LYS A 157 -23.62 -8.74 24.53
N PRO A 158 -23.56 -8.11 25.72
CA PRO A 158 -23.41 -8.82 26.98
C PRO A 158 -24.57 -9.79 27.24
#